data_AF-A0A137QCR8-F1
#
_entry.id   AF-A0A137QCR8-F1
#
_cell.length_a   1.000
_cell.length_b   1.000
_cell.length_c   1.000
_cell.angle_alpha   90.00
_cell.angle_beta   90.00
_cell.angle_gamma   90.00
#
_symmetry.space_group_name_H-M   'P 1'
#
loop_
_entity.id
_entity.type
_entity.pdbx_description
1 polymer ?
#
loop_
_entity_poly.entity_id
_entity_poly.type
_entity_poly.pdbx_seq_one_letter_code
_entity_poly.pdbx_strand_id
1 'polypeptide(L)'
;QITHYANIDLDTQGHKEQLKAVVTTLDSADIFLGHDWLVHHNPEIDWKEGIIKFTRCPPSCDIPHRNLCVEPHLRRLQEQDEEEEEKQLDPTTIADLPPYMQKYTDLFNKNNFDRLPDCMQWDHEIKLMDDALPELRAKIYPMTIKEEEELNTFINKNLKSGRIRVSKSQYATPCFFIPKKDGSK
;
A
#
# COMPACT_ATOMS: atom_id res chain seq x y z
N GLN A 1 -5.69 -16.92 -9.73
CA GLN A 1 -6.57 -18.11 -9.79
C GLN A 1 -7.13 -18.33 -8.40
N ILE A 2 -8.45 -18.46 -8.24
CA ILE A 2 -9.07 -18.72 -6.94
C ILE A 2 -8.86 -20.21 -6.62
N THR A 3 -8.23 -20.52 -5.48
CA THR A 3 -7.82 -21.90 -5.17
C THR A 3 -8.62 -22.53 -4.02
N HIS A 4 -9.27 -21.73 -3.17
CA HIS A 4 -9.94 -22.23 -1.96
C HIS A 4 -11.25 -21.50 -1.68
N TYR A 5 -12.23 -22.24 -1.17
CA TYR A 5 -13.54 -21.73 -0.74
C TYR A 5 -13.87 -22.24 0.66
N ALA A 6 -14.56 -21.42 1.45
CA ALA A 6 -15.09 -21.78 2.75
C ALA A 6 -16.59 -21.46 2.81
N ASN A 7 -17.37 -22.33 3.44
CA ASN A 7 -18.74 -22.00 3.80
C ASN A 7 -18.70 -21.28 5.16
N ILE A 8 -19.19 -20.06 5.20
CA ILE A 8 -19.17 -19.19 6.38
C ILE A 8 -20.61 -18.87 6.75
N ASP A 9 -20.92 -18.99 8.04
CA ASP A 9 -22.13 -18.43 8.63
C ASP A 9 -21.84 -16.96 8.97
N LEU A 10 -22.38 -16.04 8.18
CA LEU A 10 -22.28 -14.61 8.45
C LEU A 10 -23.40 -14.20 9.39
N ASP A 11 -23.04 -13.62 10.53
CA ASP A 11 -23.97 -13.00 11.48
C ASP A 11 -23.64 -11.51 11.61
N THR A 12 -24.38 -10.69 10.88
CA THR A 12 -24.34 -9.23 11.04
C THR A 12 -25.48 -8.82 11.96
N GLN A 13 -25.37 -9.09 13.26
CA GLN A 13 -26.25 -8.58 14.35
C GLN A 13 -27.70 -8.23 13.96
N GLY A 14 -28.40 -9.14 13.26
CA GLY A 14 -29.67 -8.81 12.61
C GLY A 14 -29.76 -9.17 11.12
N HIS A 15 -28.77 -9.84 10.54
CA HIS A 15 -28.86 -10.56 9.27
C HIS A 15 -27.92 -11.77 9.33
N LYS A 16 -28.51 -12.98 9.30
CA LYS A 16 -27.80 -14.27 9.37
C LYS A 16 -27.94 -15.03 8.06
N GLU A 17 -26.83 -15.41 7.45
CA GLU A 17 -26.85 -16.19 6.21
C GLU A 17 -25.63 -17.09 6.07
N GLN A 18 -25.75 -18.10 5.21
CA GLN A 18 -24.62 -18.92 4.81
C GLN A 18 -24.07 -18.43 3.48
N LEU A 19 -22.79 -18.10 3.43
CA LEU A 19 -22.12 -17.65 2.20
C LEU A 19 -20.93 -18.55 1.88
N LYS A 20 -20.74 -18.80 0.58
CA LYS A 20 -19.55 -19.47 0.08
C LYS A 20 -18.49 -18.43 -0.24
N ALA A 21 -17.59 -18.20 0.71
CA ALA A 21 -16.54 -17.20 0.61
C ALA A 21 -15.31 -17.75 -0.11
N VAL A 22 -14.62 -16.86 -0.82
CA VAL A 22 -13.28 -17.13 -1.34
C VAL A 22 -12.26 -16.85 -0.23
N VAL A 23 -11.35 -17.79 0.01
CA VAL A 23 -10.34 -17.64 1.06
C VAL A 23 -9.15 -16.85 0.54
N THR A 24 -8.77 -15.79 1.26
CA THR A 24 -7.59 -14.97 1.01
C THR A 24 -7.00 -14.51 2.34
N THR A 25 -5.72 -14.15 2.36
CA THR A 25 -5.11 -13.48 3.52
C THR A 25 -5.66 -12.07 3.60
N LEU A 26 -6.25 -11.72 4.75
CA LEU A 26 -6.77 -10.38 5.06
C LEU A 26 -5.99 -9.86 6.27
N ASP A 27 -5.51 -8.62 6.20
CA ASP A 27 -4.66 -8.05 7.25
C ASP A 27 -5.49 -7.49 8.40
N SER A 28 -6.53 -6.70 8.09
CA SER A 28 -7.32 -5.97 9.08
C SER A 28 -8.79 -6.38 9.17
N ALA A 29 -9.34 -6.99 8.12
CA ALA A 29 -10.77 -7.29 8.02
C ALA A 29 -11.04 -8.80 8.16
N ASP A 30 -12.13 -9.15 8.85
CA ASP A 30 -12.56 -10.54 9.00
C ASP A 30 -13.16 -11.11 7.69
N ILE A 31 -13.88 -10.27 6.93
CA ILE A 31 -14.50 -10.62 5.65
C ILE A 31 -14.77 -9.38 4.80
N PHE A 32 -14.62 -9.48 3.48
CA PHE A 32 -15.10 -8.48 2.52
C PHE A 32 -16.33 -8.99 1.78
N LEU A 33 -17.42 -8.22 1.86
CA LEU A 33 -18.64 -8.50 1.10
C LEU A 33 -18.50 -7.90 -0.31
N GLY A 34 -18.54 -8.77 -1.30
CA GLY A 34 -18.34 -8.39 -2.70
C GLY A 34 -19.51 -7.61 -3.29
N HIS A 35 -19.30 -7.08 -4.50
CA HIS A 35 -20.29 -6.32 -5.25
C HIS A 35 -21.60 -7.10 -5.46
N ASP A 36 -21.53 -8.37 -5.84
CA ASP A 36 -22.73 -9.19 -6.09
C ASP A 36 -23.63 -9.32 -4.86
N TRP A 37 -23.00 -9.42 -3.69
CA TRP A 37 -23.69 -9.45 -2.40
C TRP A 37 -24.40 -8.10 -2.14
N LEU A 38 -23.69 -6.99 -2.30
CA LEU A 38 -24.22 -5.64 -2.09
C LEU A 38 -25.37 -5.33 -3.06
N VAL A 39 -25.28 -5.78 -4.32
CA VAL A 39 -26.35 -5.63 -5.31
C VAL A 39 -27.56 -6.48 -4.93
N HIS A 40 -27.36 -7.71 -4.47
CA HIS A 40 -28.45 -8.60 -4.09
C HIS A 40 -29.24 -8.04 -2.90
N HIS A 41 -28.57 -7.65 -1.82
CA HIS A 41 -29.25 -7.18 -0.60
C HIS A 41 -29.61 -5.68 -0.63
N ASN A 42 -28.96 -4.91 -1.51
CA ASN A 42 -29.16 -3.47 -1.73
C ASN A 42 -29.38 -2.63 -0.46
N PRO A 43 -28.52 -2.75 0.57
CA PRO A 43 -28.74 -2.06 1.83
C PRO A 43 -28.63 -0.53 1.68
N GLU A 44 -29.27 0.21 2.58
CA GLU A 44 -29.00 1.62 2.81
C GLU A 44 -27.84 1.74 3.80
N ILE A 45 -26.78 2.43 3.40
CA ILE A 45 -25.58 2.57 4.22
C ILE A 45 -25.39 4.04 4.58
N ASP A 46 -25.42 4.33 5.88
CA ASP A 46 -24.95 5.59 6.45
C ASP A 46 -23.50 5.39 6.89
N TRP A 47 -22.56 5.84 6.05
CA TRP A 47 -21.13 5.72 6.30
C TRP A 47 -20.64 6.60 7.46
N LYS A 48 -21.38 7.68 7.78
CA LYS A 48 -20.99 8.62 8.83
C LYS A 48 -21.33 8.05 10.20
N GLU A 49 -22.53 7.50 10.33
CA GLU A 49 -23.01 6.91 11.59
C GLU A 49 -22.67 5.42 11.72
N GLY A 50 -22.13 4.79 10.67
CA GLY A 50 -21.83 3.36 10.67
C GLY A 50 -23.10 2.51 10.74
N ILE A 51 -24.16 2.91 10.03
CA ILE A 51 -25.45 2.21 10.10
C ILE A 51 -25.76 1.56 8.75
N ILE A 52 -26.11 0.27 8.77
CA ILE A 52 -26.58 -0.47 7.60
C ILE A 52 -28.05 -0.84 7.85
N LYS A 53 -28.94 -0.46 6.92
CA LYS A 53 -30.37 -0.78 6.97
C LYS A 53 -30.76 -1.64 5.78
N PHE A 54 -31.42 -2.76 6.05
CA PHE A 54 -31.88 -3.70 5.03
C PHE A 54 -33.34 -3.42 4.65
N THR A 55 -33.65 -2.17 4.28
CA THR A 55 -34.99 -1.73 3.86
C THR A 55 -35.36 -2.19 2.45
N ARG A 56 -34.38 -2.62 1.65
CA ARG A 56 -34.52 -2.93 0.23
C ARG A 56 -34.11 -4.36 -0.14
N CYS A 57 -34.06 -5.30 0.82
CA CYS A 57 -33.76 -6.70 0.49
C CYS A 57 -34.84 -7.26 -0.45
N PRO A 58 -34.48 -8.08 -1.45
CA PRO A 58 -35.45 -8.73 -2.32
C PRO A 58 -36.37 -9.67 -1.52
N PRO A 59 -37.60 -9.95 -1.99
CA PRO A 59 -38.50 -10.90 -1.34
C PRO A 59 -37.96 -12.33 -1.21
N SER A 60 -36.92 -12.69 -1.98
CA SER A 60 -36.19 -13.97 -1.87
C SER A 60 -35.26 -14.05 -0.67
N CYS A 61 -35.19 -12.98 0.12
CA CYS A 61 -34.35 -12.85 1.30
C CYS A 61 -35.13 -13.36 2.51
N ASP A 62 -34.99 -14.65 2.84
CA ASP A 62 -35.69 -15.32 3.96
C ASP A 62 -35.11 -14.95 5.35
N ILE A 63 -34.51 -13.77 5.48
CA ILE A 63 -33.67 -13.39 6.62
C ILE A 63 -34.35 -12.28 7.42
N PRO A 64 -34.40 -12.37 8.77
CA PRO A 64 -35.02 -11.34 9.59
C PRO A 64 -34.14 -10.09 9.62
N HIS A 65 -34.58 -9.00 8.98
CA HIS A 65 -33.85 -7.73 8.92
C HIS A 65 -34.03 -6.86 10.17
N ARG A 66 -32.93 -6.56 10.87
CA ARG A 66 -32.86 -5.46 11.85
C ARG A 66 -31.86 -4.41 11.39
N ASN A 67 -32.04 -3.17 11.83
CA ASN A 67 -31.05 -2.12 11.60
C ASN A 67 -29.75 -2.50 12.31
N LEU A 68 -28.66 -2.47 11.55
CA LEU A 68 -27.32 -2.80 12.00
C LEU A 68 -26.58 -1.52 12.34
N CYS A 69 -26.15 -1.40 13.60
CA CYS A 69 -25.10 -0.46 13.97
C CYS A 69 -23.77 -1.20 13.89
N VAL A 70 -22.97 -0.89 12.89
CA VAL A 70 -21.59 -1.37 12.79
C VAL A 70 -20.67 -0.31 13.36
N GLU A 71 -19.87 -0.69 14.35
CA GLU A 71 -18.77 0.16 14.80
C GLU A 71 -17.85 0.46 13.60
N PRO A 72 -17.54 1.73 13.31
CA PRO A 72 -16.71 2.08 12.16
C PRO A 72 -15.37 1.36 12.21
N HIS A 73 -15.09 0.51 11.21
CA HIS A 73 -13.82 -0.19 11.09
C HIS A 73 -12.61 0.77 11.03
N LEU A 74 -12.85 2.02 10.63
CA LEU A 74 -11.86 3.11 10.63
C LEU A 74 -11.23 3.37 12.01
N ARG A 75 -11.93 3.13 13.13
CA ARG A 75 -11.32 3.28 14.46
C ARG A 75 -10.27 2.22 14.76
N ARG A 76 -10.43 0.99 14.25
CA ARG A 76 -9.41 -0.07 14.43
C ARG A 76 -8.17 0.16 13.57
N LEU A 77 -8.33 0.75 12.39
CA LEU A 77 -7.19 1.16 11.55
C LEU A 77 -6.45 2.34 12.17
N GLN A 78 -7.17 3.30 12.77
CA GLN A 78 -6.57 4.45 13.45
C GLN A 78 -5.74 4.09 14.69
N GLU A 79 -6.10 3.03 15.42
CA GLU A 79 -5.27 2.51 16.53
C GLU A 79 -4.05 1.71 16.04
N GLN A 80 -3.99 1.33 14.76
CA GLN A 80 -2.84 0.66 14.14
C GLN A 80 -1.91 1.63 13.39
N ASP A 81 -2.37 2.86 13.12
CA ASP A 81 -1.60 3.90 12.43
C ASP A 81 -0.73 4.75 13.38
N GLU A 82 -0.82 4.54 14.70
CA GLU A 82 0.12 5.15 15.66
C GLU A 82 1.38 4.26 15.80
N GLU A 83 2.48 4.74 15.21
CA GLU A 83 3.86 4.21 15.23
C GLU A 83 4.25 3.16 14.18
N GLU A 84 4.07 3.47 12.89
CA GLU A 84 5.18 3.23 11.94
C GLU A 84 6.09 4.48 11.91
N GLU A 85 6.67 4.81 13.08
CA GLU A 85 8.03 5.35 13.06
C GLU A 85 8.88 4.40 12.21
N GLU A 86 9.88 4.91 11.49
CA GLU A 86 10.94 4.11 10.90
C GLU A 86 11.68 3.32 12.02
N LYS A 87 11.03 2.33 12.64
CA LYS A 87 11.68 1.31 13.43
C LYS A 87 12.64 0.68 12.46
N GLN A 88 13.92 0.83 12.76
CA GLN A 88 14.97 0.06 12.15
C GLN A 88 14.56 -1.40 12.37
N LEU A 89 13.86 -1.99 11.40
CA LEU A 89 13.44 -3.37 11.47
C LEU A 89 14.73 -4.18 11.64
N ASP A 90 14.79 -4.81 12.82
CA ASP A 90 15.81 -5.76 13.19
C ASP A 90 16.06 -6.74 12.03
N PRO A 91 17.31 -7.20 11.84
CA PRO A 91 17.65 -8.07 10.73
C PRO A 91 16.74 -9.30 10.77
N THR A 92 15.95 -9.51 9.71
CA THR A 92 15.11 -10.70 9.51
C THR A 92 15.87 -11.92 9.99
N THR A 93 15.47 -12.49 11.14
CA THR A 93 16.21 -13.63 11.66
C THR A 93 15.90 -14.83 10.78
N ILE A 94 16.88 -15.70 10.55
CA ILE A 94 16.75 -16.90 9.69
C ILE A 94 15.49 -17.72 10.06
N ALA A 95 15.07 -17.65 11.33
CA ALA A 95 13.89 -18.30 11.88
C ALA A 95 12.57 -17.85 11.23
N ASP A 96 12.48 -16.60 10.76
CA ASP A 96 11.26 -16.02 10.18
C ASP A 96 11.11 -16.38 8.69
N LEU A 97 12.18 -16.86 8.06
CA LEU A 97 12.19 -17.19 6.64
C LEU A 97 11.75 -18.63 6.39
N PRO A 98 10.88 -18.86 5.38
CA PRO A 98 10.59 -20.20 4.90
C PRO A 98 11.86 -21.01 4.60
N PRO A 99 11.89 -22.33 4.84
CA PRO A 99 13.11 -23.13 4.72
C PRO A 99 13.87 -22.99 3.39
N TYR A 100 13.15 -22.76 2.28
CA TYR A 100 13.74 -22.59 0.96
C TYR A 100 14.43 -21.22 0.75
N MET A 101 14.10 -20.21 1.57
CA MET A 101 14.65 -18.85 1.52
C MET A 101 15.79 -18.61 2.51
N GLN A 102 15.98 -19.50 3.50
CA GLN A 102 17.05 -19.37 4.50
C GLN A 102 18.47 -19.31 3.91
N LYS A 103 18.66 -19.87 2.70
CA LYS A 103 19.94 -19.78 1.98
C LYS A 103 20.21 -18.40 1.36
N TYR A 104 19.22 -17.51 1.35
CA TYR A 104 19.27 -16.16 0.79
C TYR A 104 19.08 -15.08 1.86
N THR A 105 19.27 -15.40 3.14
CA THR A 105 19.09 -14.44 4.24
C THR A 105 19.92 -13.17 4.04
N ASP A 106 21.08 -13.29 3.40
CA ASP A 106 21.93 -12.17 3.03
C ASP A 106 21.24 -11.16 2.10
N LEU A 107 20.29 -11.57 1.25
CA LEU A 107 19.52 -10.66 0.39
C LEU A 107 18.53 -9.79 1.17
N PHE A 108 18.14 -10.22 2.37
CA PHE A 108 17.18 -9.50 3.23
C PHE A 108 17.87 -8.61 4.27
N ASN A 109 19.21 -8.62 4.34
CA ASN A 109 19.97 -7.76 5.23
C ASN A 109 20.04 -6.32 4.70
N LYS A 110 19.70 -5.34 5.55
CA LYS A 110 19.72 -3.91 5.22
C LYS A 110 21.07 -3.44 4.64
N ASN A 111 22.17 -3.93 5.21
CA ASN A 111 23.52 -3.57 4.75
C ASN A 111 23.79 -3.99 3.29
N ASN A 112 23.23 -5.12 2.84
CA ASN A 112 23.34 -5.56 1.45
C ASN A 112 22.37 -4.80 0.55
N PHE A 113 21.16 -4.49 1.04
CA PHE A 113 20.17 -3.71 0.30
C PHE A 113 20.66 -2.31 -0.08
N ASP A 114 21.43 -1.66 0.80
CA ASP A 114 21.98 -0.33 0.56
C ASP A 114 23.19 -0.30 -0.37
N ARG A 115 23.78 -1.45 -0.69
CA ARG A 115 24.88 -1.56 -1.64
C ARG A 115 24.35 -1.71 -3.06
N LEU A 116 24.83 -0.86 -3.98
CA LEU A 116 24.56 -1.04 -5.40
C LEU A 116 25.23 -2.32 -5.93
N PRO A 117 24.54 -3.10 -6.78
CA PRO A 117 25.18 -4.15 -7.55
C PRO A 117 26.34 -3.61 -8.40
N ASP A 118 27.31 -4.46 -8.71
CA ASP A 118 28.36 -4.11 -9.64
C ASP A 118 27.77 -3.86 -11.05
N CYS A 119 28.37 -2.93 -11.79
CA CYS A 119 27.95 -2.59 -13.16
C CYS A 119 28.08 -3.82 -14.07
N MET A 120 27.01 -4.17 -14.79
CA MET A 120 26.97 -5.33 -15.68
C MET A 120 26.64 -4.94 -17.12
N GLN A 121 26.85 -5.88 -18.05
CA GLN A 121 26.49 -5.70 -19.47
C GLN A 121 24.98 -5.50 -19.72
N TRP A 122 24.14 -5.80 -18.73
CA TRP A 122 22.69 -5.66 -18.77
C TRP A 122 22.20 -4.36 -18.13
N ASP A 123 23.10 -3.47 -17.73
CA ASP A 123 22.73 -2.18 -17.16
C ASP A 123 21.90 -1.38 -18.17
N HIS A 124 20.87 -0.71 -17.67
CA HIS A 124 19.96 0.05 -18.52
C HIS A 124 20.68 1.27 -19.13
N GLU A 125 20.82 1.27 -20.45
CA GLU A 125 21.29 2.43 -21.22
C GLU A 125 20.09 3.19 -21.81
N ILE A 126 20.00 4.50 -21.57
CA ILE A 126 19.03 5.38 -22.23
C ILE A 126 19.70 5.96 -23.48
N LYS A 127 19.39 5.42 -24.66
CA LYS A 127 19.88 5.95 -25.94
C LYS A 127 19.03 7.14 -26.38
N LEU A 128 19.66 8.29 -26.56
CA LEU A 128 19.01 9.47 -27.10
C LEU A 128 18.79 9.29 -28.61
N MET A 129 17.69 9.84 -29.13
CA MET A 129 17.44 9.91 -30.58
C MET A 129 18.31 11.02 -31.20
N ASP A 130 18.60 10.91 -32.51
CA ASP A 130 19.49 11.85 -33.22
C ASP A 130 18.95 13.29 -33.24
N ASP A 131 17.64 13.46 -33.07
CA ASP A 131 16.94 14.75 -33.00
C ASP A 131 16.72 15.25 -31.57
N ALA A 132 17.31 14.59 -30.57
CA ALA A 132 17.19 15.01 -29.17
C ALA A 132 17.72 16.43 -28.99
N LEU A 133 16.93 17.26 -28.29
CA LEU A 133 17.33 18.63 -27.97
C LEU A 133 18.61 18.62 -27.12
N PRO A 134 19.60 19.49 -27.40
CA PRO A 134 20.85 19.52 -26.65
C PRO A 134 20.66 19.91 -25.17
N GLU A 135 19.58 20.62 -24.85
CA GLU A 135 19.25 21.06 -23.50
C GLU A 135 17.74 20.96 -23.26
N LEU A 136 17.33 20.51 -22.07
CA LEU A 136 15.95 20.59 -21.63
C LEU A 136 15.75 21.82 -20.73
N ARG A 137 14.90 22.75 -21.16
CA ARG A 137 14.50 23.91 -20.34
C ARG A 137 13.46 23.50 -19.30
N ALA A 138 13.92 22.88 -18.22
CA ALA A 138 13.11 22.61 -17.04
C ALA A 138 13.09 23.83 -16.10
N LYS A 139 11.89 24.32 -15.75
CA LYS A 139 11.75 25.32 -14.68
C LYS A 139 11.77 24.62 -13.33
N ILE A 140 12.57 25.13 -12.40
CA ILE A 140 12.58 24.67 -11.01
C ILE A 140 11.28 25.10 -10.34
N TYR A 141 10.58 24.17 -9.70
CA TYR A 141 9.39 24.49 -8.93
C TYR A 141 9.78 25.16 -7.61
N PRO A 142 9.10 26.25 -7.19
CA PRO A 142 9.28 26.80 -5.86
C PRO A 142 8.96 25.74 -4.80
N MET A 143 9.84 25.60 -3.81
CA MET A 143 9.67 24.67 -2.69
C MET A 143 9.44 25.45 -1.40
N THR A 144 8.70 24.84 -0.48
CA THR A 144 8.64 25.30 0.91
C THR A 144 9.92 24.93 1.66
N ILE A 145 10.20 25.60 2.78
CA ILE A 145 11.39 25.31 3.60
C ILE A 145 11.44 23.84 4.04
N LYS A 146 10.29 23.28 4.42
CA LYS A 146 10.17 21.86 4.82
C LYS A 146 10.53 20.90 3.69
N GLU A 147 10.03 21.17 2.48
CA GLU A 147 10.34 20.35 1.29
C GLU A 147 11.82 20.44 0.90
N GLU A 148 12.44 21.62 1.08
CA GLU A 148 13.87 21.78 0.84
C GLU A 148 14.71 20.98 1.85
N GLU A 149 14.33 20.99 3.14
CA GLU A 149 14.99 20.20 4.19
C GLU A 149 14.87 18.69 3.92
N GLU A 150 13.68 18.22 3.52
CA GLU A 150 13.42 16.83 3.12
C GLU A 150 14.24 16.44 1.88
N LEU A 151 14.27 17.31 0.86
CA LEU A 151 15.05 17.10 -0.35
C LEU A 151 16.54 16.99 -0.05
N ASN A 152 17.08 17.88 0.77
CA ASN A 152 18.48 17.85 1.17
C ASN A 152 18.82 16.58 1.95
N THR A 153 17.92 16.14 2.84
CA THR A 153 18.07 14.88 3.58
C THR A 153 18.11 13.69 2.61
N PHE A 154 17.18 13.65 1.64
CA PHE A 154 17.15 12.62 0.61
C PHE A 154 18.43 12.61 -0.23
N ILE A 155 18.89 13.77 -0.70
CA ILE A 155 20.10 13.91 -1.51
C ILE A 155 21.32 13.39 -0.72
N ASN A 156 21.50 13.84 0.53
CA ASN A 156 22.63 13.45 1.36
C ASN A 156 22.66 11.94 1.64
N LYS A 157 21.49 11.33 1.93
CA LYS A 157 21.35 9.87 2.15
C LYS A 157 21.73 9.08 0.88
N ASN A 158 21.26 9.52 -0.28
CA ASN A 158 21.52 8.84 -1.55
C ASN A 158 22.94 9.07 -2.07
N LEU A 159 23.56 10.22 -1.79
CA LEU A 159 24.98 10.47 -2.07
C LEU A 159 25.87 9.58 -1.19
N LYS A 160 25.55 9.45 0.11
CA LYS A 160 26.30 8.60 1.04
C LYS A 160 26.23 7.12 0.69
N SER A 161 25.08 6.64 0.21
CA SER A 161 24.91 5.26 -0.27
C SER A 161 25.45 5.05 -1.69
N GLY A 162 25.82 6.11 -2.41
CA GLY A 162 26.31 6.04 -3.80
C GLY A 162 25.22 5.79 -4.84
N ARG A 163 23.93 5.79 -4.45
CA ARG A 163 22.78 5.63 -5.36
C ARG A 163 22.67 6.78 -6.36
N ILE A 164 23.06 7.98 -5.96
CA ILE A 164 23.18 9.14 -6.85
C ILE A 164 24.59 9.71 -6.79
N ARG A 165 24.96 10.48 -7.82
CA ARG A 165 26.24 11.19 -7.89
C ARG A 165 26.02 12.58 -8.49
N VAL A 166 26.88 13.52 -8.11
CA VAL A 166 26.92 14.84 -8.76
C VAL A 166 27.26 14.66 -10.23
N SER A 167 26.53 15.34 -11.11
CA SER A 167 26.76 15.31 -12.55
C SER A 167 26.72 16.72 -13.13
N LYS A 168 27.35 16.89 -14.30
CA LYS A 168 27.28 18.12 -15.12
C LYS A 168 26.44 17.86 -16.38
N SER A 169 25.30 17.19 -16.21
CA SER A 169 24.39 16.85 -17.30
C SER A 169 23.77 18.11 -17.92
N GLN A 170 23.63 18.14 -19.25
CA GLN A 170 22.84 19.15 -19.97
C GLN A 170 21.33 18.93 -19.78
N TYR A 171 20.94 17.74 -19.35
CA TYR A 171 19.58 17.35 -19.02
C TYR A 171 19.38 17.39 -17.52
N ALA A 172 18.44 18.22 -17.06
CA ALA A 172 17.96 18.25 -15.70
C ALA A 172 16.43 18.32 -15.71
N THR A 173 15.81 17.68 -14.73
CA THR A 173 14.35 17.72 -14.53
C THR A 173 14.06 18.17 -13.10
N PRO A 174 12.98 18.93 -12.87
CA PRO A 174 12.65 19.39 -11.55
C PRO A 174 12.07 18.24 -10.73
N CYS A 175 12.35 18.22 -9.43
CA CYS A 175 11.70 17.30 -8.49
C CYS A 175 10.49 17.99 -7.85
N PHE A 176 9.51 17.20 -7.41
CA PHE A 176 8.34 17.69 -6.66
C PHE A 176 7.91 16.62 -5.65
N PHE A 177 7.18 17.05 -4.63
CA PHE A 177 6.68 16.19 -3.56
C PHE A 177 5.21 15.86 -3.78
N ILE A 178 4.83 14.62 -3.46
CA ILE A 178 3.44 14.16 -3.47
C ILE A 178 3.11 13.74 -2.04
N PRO A 179 2.12 14.37 -1.38
CA PRO A 179 1.75 13.98 -0.02
C PRO A 179 1.24 12.54 -0.02
N LYS A 180 1.79 11.72 0.86
CA LYS A 180 1.34 10.35 1.09
C LYS A 180 0.13 10.35 2.03
N LYS A 181 -0.58 9.22 2.05
CA LYS A 181 -1.80 9.04 2.86
C LYS A 181 -1.54 9.15 4.37
N ASP A 182 -0.34 8.78 4.80
CA ASP A 182 0.16 8.87 6.17
C ASP A 182 0.50 10.31 6.62
N GLY A 183 0.34 11.30 5.73
CA GLY A 183 0.69 12.70 6.00
C GLY A 183 2.17 13.03 5.88
N SER A 184 3.02 12.04 5.56
CA SER A 184 4.42 12.26 5.19
C SER A 184 4.54 12.82 3.77
N LYS A 185 5.62 13.56 3.51
CA LYS A 185 5.96 14.10 2.19
C LYS A 185 7.10 13.32 1.54
#